data_AF-A0A526YNZ0-F1
#
_entry.id   AF-A0A526YNZ0-F1
#
_cell.length_a   1.000
_cell.length_b   1.000
_cell.length_c   1.000
_cell.angle_alpha   90.00
_cell.angle_beta   90.00
_cell.angle_gamma   90.00
#
_symmetry.space_group_name_H-M   'P 1'
#
loop_
_entity.id
_entity.type
_entity.pdbx_description
1 polymer ?
#
loop_
_entity_poly.entity_id
_entity_poly.type
_entity_poly.pdbx_seq_one_letter_code
_entity_poly.pdbx_strand_id
1 'polypeptide(L)' 'MNAFSRRGACPALSAPMQTGDGLLVRLNPVAGGLSPKSLIGLGESASRHGNGIMEVTARGSLQIRGLT' A
#
# COMPACT_ATOMS: atom_id res chain seq x y z
N MET A 1 -23.93 -12.63 -11.18
CA MET A 1 -23.76 -11.68 -10.08
C MET A 1 -22.42 -11.95 -9.43
N ASN A 2 -21.39 -11.17 -9.75
CA ASN A 2 -20.05 -11.37 -9.20
C ASN A 2 -20.06 -10.82 -7.77
N ALA A 3 -20.24 -11.70 -6.78
CA ALA A 3 -20.22 -11.29 -5.38
C ALA A 3 -18.82 -10.71 -5.09
N PHE A 4 -18.74 -9.41 -4.82
CA PHE A 4 -17.51 -8.80 -4.31
C PHE A 4 -17.13 -9.56 -3.04
N SER A 5 -16.12 -10.41 -3.13
CA SER A 5 -15.61 -11.13 -1.96
C SER A 5 -15.22 -10.08 -0.92
N ARG A 6 -15.80 -10.17 0.28
CA ARG A 6 -15.52 -9.23 1.35
C ARG A 6 -14.02 -9.29 1.64
N ARG A 7 -13.33 -8.20 1.34
CA ARG A 7 -11.95 -7.96 1.77
C ARG A 7 -11.96 -7.83 3.30
N GLY A 8 -11.80 -8.95 4.00
CA GLY A 8 -12.04 -9.06 5.44
C GLY A 8 -10.88 -8.60 6.34
N ALA A 9 -9.70 -8.33 5.77
CA ALA A 9 -8.50 -7.98 6.52
C ALA A 9 -7.91 -6.64 6.06
N CYS A 10 -7.21 -5.96 6.97
CA CYS A 10 -6.36 -4.83 6.62
C CYS A 10 -5.15 -5.35 5.80
N PRO A 11 -4.83 -4.77 4.63
CA PRO A 11 -3.71 -5.22 3.80
C PRO A 11 -2.38 -4.77 4.42
N ALA A 12 -1.97 -5.37 5.54
CA ALA A 12 -0.68 -5.06 6.15
C ALA A 12 0.48 -5.60 5.31
N LEU A 13 1.70 -5.08 5.50
CA LEU A 13 2.87 -5.59 4.78
C LEU A 13 3.13 -7.08 5.06
N SER A 14 2.79 -7.57 6.25
CA SER A 14 2.90 -8.99 6.65
C SER A 14 1.80 -9.88 6.06
N ALA A 15 0.71 -9.28 5.55
CA ALA A 15 -0.39 -9.99 4.92
C ALA A 15 -0.95 -9.13 3.77
N PRO A 16 -0.20 -8.98 2.66
CA PRO A 16 -0.63 -8.19 1.51
C PRO A 16 -1.89 -8.77 0.88
N MET A 17 -2.68 -7.92 0.23
CA MET A 17 -3.96 -8.32 -0.34
C MET A 17 -3.88 -8.33 -1.87
N GLN A 18 -4.28 -9.43 -2.49
CA GLN A 18 -4.36 -9.50 -3.95
C GLN A 18 -5.44 -8.55 -4.51
N THR A 19 -5.05 -7.74 -5.50
CA THR A 19 -5.92 -6.88 -6.30
C THR A 19 -5.65 -7.09 -7.80
N GLY A 20 -6.40 -6.40 -8.67
CA GLY A 20 -6.29 -6.56 -10.13
C GLY A 20 -4.97 -6.06 -10.72
N ASP A 21 -4.23 -5.26 -9.97
CA ASP A 21 -2.95 -4.66 -10.34
C ASP A 21 -1.74 -5.31 -9.65
N GLY A 22 -1.94 -6.31 -8.79
CA GLY A 22 -0.89 -6.99 -8.00
C GLY A 22 -1.23 -7.02 -6.51
N LEU A 23 -0.24 -7.00 -5.63
CA LEU A 23 -0.46 -6.93 -4.18
C LEU A 23 -0.67 -5.49 -3.71
N LEU A 24 -1.64 -5.32 -2.83
CA LEU A 24 -1.97 -4.09 -2.12
C LEU A 24 -1.44 -4.16 -0.70
N VAL A 25 -0.75 -3.10 -0.27
CA VAL A 25 -0.28 -2.91 1.11
C VAL A 25 -0.67 -1.53 1.63
N ARG A 26 -1.05 -1.47 2.90
CA ARG A 26 -1.31 -0.24 3.65
C ARG A 26 -0.30 -0.10 4.78
N LEU A 27 0.42 1.02 4.75
CA LEU A 27 1.35 1.43 5.79
C LEU A 27 0.72 2.57 6.59
N ASN A 28 0.73 2.45 7.91
CA ASN A 28 0.36 3.56 8.79
C ASN A 28 1.66 4.23 9.25
N PRO A 29 1.90 5.50 8.90
CA PRO A 29 3.00 6.26 9.48
C PRO A 29 2.93 6.20 11.00
N VAL A 30 4.07 5.92 11.65
CA VAL A 30 4.18 5.99 13.12
C VAL A 30 3.95 7.43 13.60
N ALA A 31 3.62 7.60 14.88
CA ALA A 31 3.40 8.92 15.48
C ALA A 31 4.61 9.83 15.20
N GLY A 32 4.39 10.93 14.48
CA GLY A 32 5.43 11.83 13.98
C GLY A 32 5.54 11.91 12.45
N GLY A 33 4.82 11.06 11.70
CA GLY A 33 4.81 11.09 10.24
C GLY A 33 6.02 10.41 9.61
N LEU A 34 6.21 10.62 8.31
CA LEU A 34 7.36 10.07 7.56
C LEU A 34 8.31 11.20 7.18
N SER A 35 9.60 10.96 7.40
CA SER A 35 10.63 11.88 6.90
C SER A 35 10.61 11.90 5.36
N PRO A 36 11.01 13.02 4.73
CA PRO A 36 11.13 13.08 3.27
C PRO A 36 12.01 11.96 2.69
N LYS A 37 13.11 11.61 3.40
CA LYS A 37 14.00 10.52 3.00
C LYS A 37 13.30 9.16 3.00
N SER A 38 12.46 8.89 4.00
CA SER A 38 11.66 7.66 4.07
C SER A 38 10.63 7.62 2.94
N LEU A 39 9.99 8.75 2.62
CA LEU A 39 9.02 8.84 1.54
C LEU A 39 9.66 8.57 0.17
N ILE A 40 10.85 9.13 -0.07
CA ILE A 40 11.65 8.84 -1.28
C ILE A 40 11.95 7.35 -1.37
N GLY A 41 12.47 6.75 -0.29
CA GLY A 41 12.77 5.32 -0.26
C GLY A 41 11.55 4.42 -0.49
N LEU A 42 10.38 4.82 0.03
CA LEU A 42 9.11 4.13 -0.24
C LEU A 42 8.70 4.25 -1.71
N GLY A 43 8.79 5.44 -2.30
CA GLY A 43 8.49 5.67 -3.71
C GLY A 43 9.37 4.84 -4.63
N GLU A 44 10.69 4.87 -4.40
CA GLU A 44 11.62 4.03 -5.16
C GLU A 44 11.32 2.53 -5.00
N SER A 45 10.96 2.10 -3.79
CA SER A 45 10.63 0.69 -3.52
C SER A 45 9.34 0.28 -4.22
N ALA A 46 8.32 1.15 -4.23
CA ALA A 46 7.08 0.93 -4.97
C ALA A 46 7.33 0.82 -6.48
N SER A 47 8.27 1.58 -7.03
CA SER A 47 8.67 1.48 -8.44
C SER A 47 9.51 0.23 -8.74
N ARG A 48 10.39 -0.19 -7.82
CA ARG A 48 11.24 -1.37 -8.01
C ARG A 48 10.49 -2.70 -7.83
N HIS A 49 9.52 -2.73 -6.92
CA HIS A 49 8.83 -3.95 -6.50
C HIS A 49 7.36 -3.97 -6.90
N GLY A 50 6.94 -3.09 -7.81
CA GLY A 50 5.56 -3.00 -8.24
C GLY A 50 5.34 -1.96 -9.33
N ASN A 51 4.15 -1.38 -9.36
CA ASN A 51 3.74 -0.43 -10.40
C ASN A 51 4.04 1.05 -10.08
N GLY A 52 4.72 1.33 -8.97
CA GLY A 52 5.09 2.70 -8.57
C GLY A 52 3.94 3.55 -8.00
N ILE A 53 2.74 3.00 -7.84
CA ILE A 53 1.59 3.76 -7.35
C ILE A 53 1.56 3.79 -5.82
N MET A 54 1.61 5.00 -5.28
CA MET A 54 1.42 5.31 -3.87
C MET A 54 0.32 6.34 -3.67
N GLU A 55 -0.61 6.05 -2.75
CA GLU A 55 -1.77 6.88 -2.45
C GLU A 55 -1.83 7.21 -0.96
N VAL A 56 -2.28 8.41 -0.61
CA VAL A 56 -2.64 8.77 0.77
C VAL A 56 -4.16 8.55 0.92
N THR A 57 -4.57 7.77 1.91
CA THR A 57 -6.00 7.55 2.18
C THR A 57 -6.62 8.72 2.92
N ALA A 58 -7.95 8.82 2.93
CA ALA A 58 -8.69 9.81 3.71
C ALA A 58 -8.41 9.79 5.22
N ARG A 59 -7.83 8.69 5.75
CA ARG A 59 -7.43 8.57 7.17
C ARG A 59 -5.93 8.81 7.40
N GLY A 60 -5.20 9.26 6.37
CA GLY A 60 -3.77 9.57 6.46
C GLY A 60 -2.83 8.36 6.40
N SER A 61 -3.33 7.16 6.10
CA SER A 61 -2.47 5.99 5.85
C SER A 61 -1.90 6.05 4.42
N LEU A 62 -0.73 5.48 4.21
CA LEU A 62 -0.18 5.26 2.87
C LEU A 62 -0.63 3.92 2.32
N GLN A 63 -0.95 3.88 1.03
CA GLN A 63 -1.33 2.70 0.30
C GLN A 63 -0.38 2.52 -0.88
N ILE A 64 0.24 1.35 -0.97
CA ILE A 64 1.14 0.96 -2.07
C ILE A 64 0.44 -0.12 -2.87
N ARG A 65 0.42 0.03 -4.19
CA ARG A 65 -0.32 -0.87 -5.08
C ARG A 65 0.59 -1.64 -6.02
N GLY A 66 0.04 -2.72 -6.56
CA GLY A 66 0.63 -3.52 -7.61
C GLY A 66 2.02 -4.08 -7.31
N LEU A 67 2.26 -4.45 -6.06
CA LEU A 67 3.50 -5.10 -5.67
C LEU A 67 3.56 -6.54 -6.22
N THR A 68 4.77 -7.03 -6.51
CA THR A 68 5.05 -8.37 -7.08
C THR A 68 5.84 -9.25 -6.13
#